data_AF-A0A6J4R7V0-F1
#
_entry.id   AF-A0A6J4R7V0-F1
#
_cell.length_a   1.000
_cell.length_b   1.000
_cell.length_c   1.000
_cell.angle_alpha   90.00
_cell.angle_beta   90.00
_cell.angle_gamma   90.00
#
_symmetry.space_group_name_H-M   'P 1'
#
loop_
_entity.id
_entity.type
_entity.pdbx_description
1 polymer ?
#
loop_
_entity_poly.entity_id
_entity_poly.type
_entity_poly.pdbx_seq_one_letter_code
_entity_poly.pdbx_strand_id
1 'polypeptide(L)'
;MTTLELELRAAGGAAAPAAATARLRVLLLQALQASRGELDKPRSGYETPVTVAMAGADGHLLAVGPVPAALRADTAAVNERSWLLVAATVASLVLLAGAARPRGAGELCLRAGIFGDDHLVLAMPVPEIDPSDLDELVPLAFAEHAEGIDRLRARALAVPGMLLDGIAAQARPPIGDAHPLRIAEAVARLGGRPARPASVAELEDEVLSLLAAGGGGAVRPHEDPDPARKIARRILQRLDGMGKWGGYHTEFAHLPRGFAGNQRALAQDVGEALLAAGLLAEKPSVGQRHVFLNPRRAAEIRALIERGEEPAGLRLPEA
;
A
#
# COMPACT_ATOMS: atom_id res chain seq x y z
N MET A 1 2.83 -9.51 28.80
CA MET A 1 2.03 -10.18 27.76
C MET A 1 0.71 -9.46 27.65
N THR A 2 0.18 -9.28 26.44
CA THR A 2 -1.12 -8.62 26.21
C THR A 2 -2.29 -9.58 26.44
N THR A 3 -3.51 -9.06 26.56
CA THR A 3 -4.72 -9.90 26.65
C THR A 3 -4.89 -10.81 25.43
N LEU A 4 -4.59 -10.30 24.23
CA LEU A 4 -4.61 -11.08 23.00
C LEU A 4 -3.61 -12.24 23.05
N GLU A 5 -2.38 -12.01 23.50
CA GLU A 5 -1.35 -13.05 23.62
C GLU A 5 -1.75 -14.17 24.58
N LEU A 6 -2.36 -13.80 25.72
CA LEU A 6 -2.84 -14.77 26.71
C LEU A 6 -3.97 -15.63 26.14
N GLU A 7 -4.94 -14.99 25.46
CA GLU A 7 -6.06 -15.69 24.84
C GLU A 7 -5.61 -16.61 23.69
N LEU A 8 -4.72 -16.13 22.82
CA LEU A 8 -4.13 -16.94 21.74
C LEU A 8 -3.46 -18.19 22.31
N ARG A 9 -2.59 -18.03 23.32
CA ARG A 9 -1.93 -19.18 23.95
C ARG A 9 -2.93 -20.15 24.58
N ALA A 10 -3.94 -19.63 25.27
CA ALA A 10 -4.97 -20.48 25.90
C ALA A 10 -5.81 -21.23 24.85
N ALA A 11 -6.02 -20.63 23.67
CA ALA A 11 -6.81 -21.21 22.60
C ALA A 11 -6.01 -22.16 21.67
N GLY A 12 -4.68 -22.23 21.79
CA GLY A 12 -3.84 -23.10 20.96
C GLY A 12 -3.06 -22.39 19.85
N GLY A 13 -2.83 -21.08 19.98
CA GLY A 13 -1.97 -20.29 19.09
C GLY A 13 -2.55 -20.14 17.68
N ALA A 14 -1.69 -20.26 16.67
CA ALA A 14 -2.09 -20.27 15.26
C ALA A 14 -3.00 -21.46 14.90
N ALA A 15 -2.96 -22.54 15.68
CA ALA A 15 -3.83 -23.71 15.51
C ALA A 15 -5.16 -23.61 16.31
N ALA A 16 -5.49 -22.44 16.87
CA ALA A 16 -6.69 -22.30 17.69
C ALA A 16 -7.98 -22.64 16.91
N PRO A 17 -8.98 -23.27 17.57
CA PRO A 17 -10.17 -23.78 16.91
C PRO A 17 -11.15 -22.68 16.50
N ALA A 18 -12.03 -23.00 15.55
CA ALA A 18 -13.08 -22.10 15.04
C ALA A 18 -13.94 -21.43 16.11
N ALA A 19 -14.19 -22.11 17.22
CA ALA A 19 -14.97 -21.57 18.34
C ALA A 19 -14.31 -20.36 19.02
N ALA A 20 -12.97 -20.21 18.93
CA ALA A 20 -12.24 -19.09 19.53
C ALA A 20 -12.21 -17.82 18.64
N THR A 21 -12.50 -17.96 17.34
CA THR A 21 -12.30 -16.91 16.32
C THR A 21 -13.01 -15.61 16.63
N ALA A 22 -14.28 -15.65 17.03
CA ALA A 22 -15.04 -14.43 17.30
C ALA A 22 -14.42 -13.61 18.44
N ARG A 23 -14.02 -14.28 19.52
CA ARG A 23 -13.34 -13.67 20.67
C ARG A 23 -11.98 -13.10 20.26
N LEU A 24 -11.16 -13.90 19.57
CA LEU A 24 -9.83 -13.50 19.11
C LEU A 24 -9.89 -12.31 18.14
N ARG A 25 -10.89 -12.26 17.26
CA ARG A 25 -11.09 -11.14 16.33
C ARG A 25 -11.33 -9.82 17.07
N VAL A 26 -12.17 -9.83 18.10
CA VAL A 26 -12.43 -8.65 18.94
C VAL A 26 -11.14 -8.18 19.64
N LEU A 27 -10.40 -9.11 20.24
CA LEU A 27 -9.15 -8.79 20.92
C LEU A 27 -8.07 -8.27 19.96
N LEU A 28 -8.00 -8.82 18.73
CA LEU A 28 -7.10 -8.36 17.69
C LEU A 28 -7.41 -6.93 17.27
N LEU A 29 -8.68 -6.60 17.02
CA LEU A 29 -9.09 -5.23 16.69
C LEU A 29 -8.74 -4.25 17.82
N GLN A 30 -8.96 -4.64 19.08
CA GLN A 30 -8.57 -3.82 20.23
C GLN A 30 -7.05 -3.61 20.31
N ALA A 31 -6.27 -4.66 20.09
CA ALA A 31 -4.81 -4.60 20.10
C ALA A 31 -4.27 -3.71 18.96
N LEU A 32 -4.84 -3.81 17.76
CA LEU A 32 -4.47 -2.97 16.61
C LEU A 32 -4.82 -1.50 16.86
N GLN A 33 -5.98 -1.22 17.44
CA GLN A 33 -6.38 0.14 17.78
C GLN A 33 -5.47 0.77 18.84
N ALA A 34 -5.13 0.03 19.90
CA ALA A 34 -4.18 0.48 20.92
C ALA A 34 -2.78 0.71 20.33
N SER A 35 -2.32 -0.21 19.47
CA SER A 35 -1.02 -0.12 18.80
C SER A 35 -0.92 1.07 17.84
N ARG A 36 -2.02 1.48 17.21
CA ARG A 36 -2.07 2.68 16.38
C ARG A 36 -1.81 3.93 17.21
N GLY A 37 -2.44 4.04 18.39
CA GLY A 37 -2.18 5.13 19.33
C GLY A 37 -0.74 5.13 19.87
N GLU A 38 -0.10 3.97 19.99
CA GLU A 38 1.32 3.88 20.35
C GLU A 38 2.25 4.44 19.26
N LEU A 39 1.95 4.22 17.97
CA LEU A 39 2.81 4.66 16.87
C LEU A 39 2.94 6.19 16.76
N ASP A 40 1.98 6.94 17.31
CA ASP A 40 2.01 8.40 17.36
C ASP A 40 2.88 8.95 18.51
N LYS A 41 3.32 8.10 19.44
CA LYS A 41 4.16 8.51 20.58
C LYS A 41 5.63 8.68 20.16
N PRO A 42 6.43 9.55 20.82
CA PRO A 42 7.87 9.65 20.55
C PRO A 42 8.68 8.38 20.89
N ARG A 43 8.17 7.59 21.83
CA ARG A 43 8.67 6.27 22.23
C ARG A 43 7.46 5.36 22.34
N SER A 44 7.48 4.23 21.63
CA SER A 44 6.31 3.40 21.42
C SER A 44 6.54 2.00 21.93
N GLY A 45 5.53 1.43 22.58
CA GLY A 45 5.48 0.00 22.87
C GLY A 45 6.22 -0.49 24.12
N TYR A 46 6.71 0.43 24.96
CA TYR A 46 7.45 0.06 26.17
C TYR A 46 6.58 -0.58 27.24
N GLU A 47 5.35 -0.09 27.41
CA GLU A 47 4.35 -0.70 28.30
C GLU A 47 3.57 -1.79 27.56
N THR A 48 3.04 -1.45 26.38
CA THR A 48 2.27 -2.34 25.52
C THR A 48 2.86 -2.36 24.11
N PRO A 49 3.64 -3.39 23.73
CA PRO A 49 4.27 -3.46 22.42
C PRO A 49 3.30 -3.27 21.26
N VAL A 50 3.75 -2.55 20.23
CA VAL A 50 3.00 -2.37 18.98
C VAL A 50 2.83 -3.75 18.33
N THR A 51 1.59 -4.17 18.12
CA THR A 51 1.24 -5.51 17.67
C THR A 51 1.04 -5.57 16.17
N VAL A 52 1.68 -6.54 15.53
CA VAL A 52 1.35 -7.05 14.19
C VAL A 52 0.84 -8.48 14.36
N ALA A 53 -0.15 -8.91 13.59
CA ALA A 53 -0.60 -10.30 13.58
C ALA A 53 -0.37 -10.91 12.21
N MET A 54 0.09 -12.16 12.17
CA MET A 54 0.34 -12.90 10.92
C MET A 54 -0.36 -14.25 10.93
N ALA A 55 -0.82 -14.69 9.76
CA ALA A 55 -1.49 -15.99 9.61
C ALA A 55 -1.30 -16.56 8.20
N GLY A 56 -1.27 -17.88 8.08
CA GLY A 56 -1.44 -18.58 6.81
C GLY A 56 -2.93 -18.78 6.52
N ALA A 57 -3.41 -18.31 5.37
CA ALA A 57 -4.78 -18.49 4.91
C ALA A 57 -4.87 -18.40 3.38
N ASP A 58 -5.72 -19.21 2.75
CA ASP A 58 -6.01 -19.14 1.31
C ASP A 58 -4.77 -19.17 0.39
N GLY A 59 -3.74 -19.95 0.74
CA GLY A 59 -2.47 -20.00 -0.02
C GLY A 59 -1.63 -18.72 0.06
N HIS A 60 -1.88 -17.90 1.08
CA HIS A 60 -1.14 -16.68 1.35
C HIS A 60 -0.68 -16.64 2.81
N LEU A 61 0.47 -16.01 3.02
CA LEU A 61 0.84 -15.47 4.31
C LEU A 61 0.32 -14.04 4.40
N LEU A 62 -0.50 -13.80 5.42
CA LEU A 62 -1.15 -12.53 5.68
C LEU A 62 -0.51 -11.88 6.89
N ALA A 63 -0.31 -10.56 6.86
CA ALA A 63 0.04 -9.77 8.02
C ALA A 63 -0.90 -8.57 8.15
N VAL A 64 -1.52 -8.39 9.32
CA VAL A 64 -2.31 -7.21 9.66
C VAL A 64 -1.56 -6.34 10.65
N GLY A 65 -1.48 -5.05 10.35
CA GLY A 65 -0.76 -4.06 11.16
C GLY A 65 -1.64 -2.87 11.56
N PRO A 66 -1.22 -2.09 12.57
CA PRO A 66 -1.97 -0.96 13.11
C PRO A 66 -1.80 0.32 12.26
N VAL A 67 -1.85 0.17 10.94
CA VAL A 67 -1.54 1.19 9.95
C VAL A 67 -2.73 1.34 8.99
N PRO A 68 -3.08 2.56 8.52
CA PRO A 68 -4.18 2.76 7.58
C PRO A 68 -4.06 1.93 6.30
N ALA A 69 -5.15 1.31 5.89
CA ALA A 69 -5.25 0.61 4.60
C ALA A 69 -5.07 1.56 3.41
N ALA A 70 -5.30 2.86 3.61
CA ALA A 70 -5.03 3.91 2.65
C ALA A 70 -3.58 3.90 2.13
N LEU A 71 -2.62 3.33 2.88
CA LEU A 71 -1.22 3.21 2.45
C LEU A 71 -1.05 2.55 1.08
N ARG A 72 -1.97 1.66 0.66
CA ARG A 72 -1.94 1.04 -0.67
C ARG A 72 -2.01 2.07 -1.81
N ALA A 73 -2.69 3.19 -1.58
CA ALA A 73 -3.01 4.22 -2.56
C ALA A 73 -2.30 5.55 -2.28
N ASP A 74 -2.07 5.86 -1.01
CA ASP A 74 -1.48 7.10 -0.54
C ASP A 74 -0.29 6.80 0.38
N THR A 75 0.90 7.02 -0.15
CA THR A 75 2.15 6.80 0.58
C THR A 75 2.34 7.77 1.74
N ALA A 76 1.63 8.91 1.74
CA ALA A 76 1.65 9.90 2.80
C ALA A 76 0.63 9.59 3.93
N ALA A 77 -0.17 8.52 3.80
CA ALA A 77 -1.13 8.11 4.82
C ALA A 77 -0.48 7.67 6.14
N VAL A 78 0.84 7.52 6.17
CA VAL A 78 1.61 7.01 7.31
C VAL A 78 2.79 7.91 7.61
N ASN A 79 3.12 8.03 8.89
CA ASN A 79 4.38 8.65 9.29
C ASN A 79 5.56 7.68 9.08
N GLU A 80 6.79 8.19 9.22
CA GLU A 80 8.01 7.41 9.03
C GLU A 80 8.08 6.15 9.91
N ARG A 81 7.71 6.24 11.19
CA ARG A 81 7.75 5.08 12.10
C ARG A 81 6.78 3.99 11.68
N SER A 82 5.56 4.37 11.33
CA SER A 82 4.54 3.45 10.79
C SER A 82 5.01 2.81 9.49
N TRP A 83 5.70 3.56 8.63
CA TRP A 83 6.35 3.02 7.44
C TRP A 83 7.44 2.00 7.78
N LEU A 84 8.34 2.29 8.73
CA LEU A 84 9.40 1.36 9.13
C LEU A 84 8.84 0.05 9.71
N LEU A 85 7.74 0.12 10.47
CA LEU A 85 7.02 -1.06 10.92
C LEU A 85 6.51 -1.90 9.74
N VAL A 86 5.84 -1.26 8.78
CA VAL A 86 5.32 -1.91 7.57
C VAL A 86 6.46 -2.54 6.75
N ALA A 87 7.57 -1.83 6.57
CA ALA A 87 8.73 -2.35 5.87
C ALA A 87 9.31 -3.59 6.57
N ALA A 88 9.42 -3.59 7.91
CA ALA A 88 9.83 -4.77 8.67
C ALA A 88 8.85 -5.93 8.49
N THR A 89 7.53 -5.66 8.51
CA THR A 89 6.49 -6.65 8.22
C THR A 89 6.62 -7.25 6.82
N VAL A 90 6.89 -6.45 5.78
CA VAL A 90 7.12 -6.94 4.42
C VAL A 90 8.33 -7.86 4.36
N ALA A 91 9.43 -7.50 5.02
CA ALA A 91 10.63 -8.33 5.06
C ALA A 91 10.37 -9.69 5.74
N SER A 92 9.62 -9.70 6.85
CA SER A 92 9.20 -10.93 7.51
C SER A 92 8.32 -11.80 6.63
N LEU A 93 7.37 -11.21 5.90
CA LEU A 93 6.52 -11.95 4.96
C LEU A 93 7.35 -12.60 3.84
N VAL A 94 8.31 -11.86 3.28
CA VAL A 94 9.22 -12.38 2.24
C VAL A 94 10.06 -13.54 2.76
N LEU A 95 10.62 -13.39 3.97
CA LEU A 95 11.43 -14.43 4.61
C LEU A 95 10.62 -15.70 4.87
N LEU A 96 9.45 -15.56 5.51
CA LEU A 96 8.57 -16.68 5.85
C LEU A 96 7.98 -17.37 4.61
N ALA A 97 7.70 -16.61 3.55
CA ALA A 97 7.22 -17.18 2.28
C ALA A 97 8.32 -17.88 1.47
N GLY A 98 9.59 -17.74 1.85
CA GLY A 98 10.72 -18.26 1.07
C GLY A 98 10.78 -17.67 -0.34
N ALA A 99 10.37 -16.41 -0.51
CA ALA A 99 10.18 -15.83 -1.83
C ALA A 99 11.52 -15.68 -2.58
N ALA A 100 11.61 -16.27 -3.77
CA ALA A 100 12.82 -16.25 -4.58
C ALA A 100 13.20 -14.85 -5.06
N ARG A 101 14.46 -14.64 -5.46
CA ARG A 101 14.91 -13.38 -6.05
C ARG A 101 14.10 -13.04 -7.32
N PRO A 102 13.49 -11.85 -7.42
CA PRO A 102 12.71 -11.46 -8.58
C PRO A 102 13.63 -11.13 -9.77
N ARG A 103 13.18 -11.48 -10.98
CA ARG A 103 13.86 -11.16 -12.24
C ARG A 103 13.38 -9.85 -12.87
N GLY A 104 12.25 -9.32 -12.39
CA GLY A 104 11.66 -8.08 -12.87
C GLY A 104 10.44 -7.67 -12.07
N ALA A 105 9.95 -6.46 -12.30
CA ALA A 105 8.82 -5.87 -11.58
C ALA A 105 7.53 -6.71 -11.62
N GLY A 106 7.31 -7.47 -12.70
CA GLY A 106 6.14 -8.34 -12.86
C GLY A 106 6.12 -9.55 -11.93
N GLU A 107 7.27 -9.91 -11.34
CA GLU A 107 7.37 -11.01 -10.37
C GLU A 107 7.14 -10.54 -8.93
N LEU A 108 6.99 -9.24 -8.69
CA LEU A 108 6.61 -8.69 -7.38
C LEU A 108 5.12 -8.96 -7.13
N CYS A 109 4.81 -9.65 -6.05
CA CYS A 109 3.50 -10.25 -5.81
C CYS A 109 2.82 -9.80 -4.51
N LEU A 110 3.43 -8.89 -3.74
CA LEU A 110 2.84 -8.35 -2.53
C LEU A 110 1.53 -7.61 -2.86
N ARG A 111 0.46 -7.96 -2.14
CA ARG A 111 -0.86 -7.32 -2.24
C ARG A 111 -1.24 -6.67 -0.92
N ALA A 112 -2.13 -5.69 -0.97
CA ALA A 112 -2.65 -4.99 0.19
C ALA A 112 -4.18 -5.07 0.26
N GLY A 113 -4.70 -5.44 1.42
CA GLY A 113 -6.12 -5.54 1.77
C GLY A 113 -6.46 -4.73 3.02
N ILE A 114 -7.66 -4.98 3.54
CA ILE A 114 -8.22 -4.24 4.68
C ILE A 114 -8.75 -5.25 5.70
N PHE A 115 -8.48 -5.01 6.98
CA PHE A 115 -9.06 -5.72 8.11
C PHE A 115 -9.80 -4.75 9.03
N GLY A 116 -11.01 -5.13 9.45
CA GLY A 116 -11.92 -4.20 10.11
C GLY A 116 -12.24 -3.03 9.18
N ASP A 117 -12.17 -1.82 9.70
CA ASP A 117 -12.54 -0.62 8.94
C ASP A 117 -11.35 0.05 8.23
N ASP A 118 -10.13 -0.02 8.78
CA ASP A 118 -8.98 0.75 8.28
C ASP A 118 -7.61 0.08 8.52
N HIS A 119 -7.52 -1.16 9.00
CA HIS A 119 -6.20 -1.77 9.23
C HIS A 119 -5.65 -2.39 7.94
N LEU A 120 -4.41 -2.03 7.60
CA LEU A 120 -3.68 -2.57 6.46
C LEU A 120 -3.43 -4.06 6.66
N VAL A 121 -3.82 -4.86 5.68
CA VAL A 121 -3.39 -6.24 5.52
C VAL A 121 -2.41 -6.32 4.36
N LEU A 122 -1.30 -7.00 4.55
CA LEU A 122 -0.34 -7.36 3.52
C LEU A 122 -0.49 -8.85 3.23
N ALA A 123 -0.54 -9.23 1.96
CA ALA A 123 -0.70 -10.60 1.52
C ALA A 123 0.43 -10.99 0.57
N MET A 124 1.15 -12.07 0.93
CA MET A 124 2.21 -12.67 0.15
C MET A 124 1.80 -14.10 -0.23
N PRO A 125 1.80 -14.48 -1.51
CA PRO A 125 1.58 -15.87 -1.91
C PRO A 125 2.61 -16.81 -1.29
N VAL A 126 2.17 -17.98 -0.81
CA VAL A 126 3.05 -19.03 -0.27
C VAL A 126 2.56 -20.39 -0.76
N PRO A 127 3.45 -21.29 -1.22
CA PRO A 127 3.03 -22.59 -1.76
C PRO A 127 2.35 -23.47 -0.72
N GLU A 128 2.89 -23.54 0.50
CA GLU A 128 2.30 -24.25 1.64
C GLU A 128 2.95 -23.72 2.93
N ILE A 129 2.17 -23.60 4.01
CA ILE A 129 2.70 -23.27 5.33
C ILE A 129 1.89 -24.02 6.40
N ASP A 130 2.58 -24.75 7.27
CA ASP A 130 1.93 -25.36 8.43
C ASP A 130 1.61 -24.25 9.44
N PRO A 131 0.34 -24.05 9.82
CA PRO A 131 -0.02 -23.05 10.82
C PRO A 131 0.72 -23.24 12.15
N SER A 132 1.07 -24.47 12.53
CA SER A 132 1.76 -24.75 13.79
C SER A 132 3.20 -24.24 13.82
N ASP A 133 3.88 -24.19 12.67
CA ASP A 133 5.22 -23.60 12.56
C ASP A 133 5.20 -22.07 12.75
N LEU A 134 4.08 -21.42 12.45
CA LEU A 134 3.96 -19.96 12.54
C LEU A 134 4.14 -19.44 13.97
N ASP A 135 3.70 -20.18 14.98
CA ASP A 135 3.80 -19.77 16.39
C ASP A 135 5.27 -19.51 16.80
N GLU A 136 6.21 -20.27 16.25
CA GLU A 136 7.65 -20.09 16.46
C GLU A 136 8.27 -19.13 15.42
N LEU A 137 7.95 -19.31 14.14
CA LEU A 137 8.62 -18.60 13.06
C LEU A 137 8.23 -17.11 12.98
N VAL A 138 6.97 -16.75 13.24
CA VAL A 138 6.48 -15.36 13.11
C VAL A 138 7.20 -14.42 14.08
N PRO A 139 7.28 -14.69 15.40
CA PRO A 139 7.99 -13.81 16.32
C PRO A 139 9.47 -13.64 15.97
N LEU A 140 10.15 -14.72 15.56
CA LEU A 140 11.57 -14.72 15.21
C LEU A 140 11.83 -13.90 13.95
N ALA A 141 11.13 -14.20 12.86
CA ALA A 141 11.26 -13.49 11.58
C ALA A 141 10.92 -12.01 11.70
N PHE A 142 9.98 -11.64 12.55
CA PHE A 142 9.64 -10.24 12.78
C PHE A 142 10.65 -9.50 13.64
N ALA A 143 11.10 -10.11 14.74
CA ALA A 143 12.05 -9.47 15.64
C ALA A 143 13.35 -9.07 14.92
N GLU A 144 13.88 -9.93 14.04
CA GLU A 144 15.10 -9.66 13.28
C GLU A 144 15.03 -8.36 12.44
N HIS A 145 13.85 -8.08 11.88
CA HIS A 145 13.64 -6.90 11.03
C HIS A 145 13.20 -5.66 11.82
N ALA A 146 12.50 -5.84 12.95
CA ALA A 146 11.94 -4.74 13.74
C ALA A 146 12.89 -4.18 14.81
N GLU A 147 13.87 -4.95 15.31
CA GLU A 147 14.74 -4.55 16.43
C GLU A 147 15.52 -3.26 16.17
N GLY A 148 15.86 -2.99 14.91
CA GLY A 148 16.60 -1.79 14.50
C GLY A 148 15.77 -0.51 14.41
N ILE A 149 14.46 -0.56 14.65
CA ILE A 149 13.60 0.63 14.55
C ILE A 149 13.74 1.46 15.83
N ASP A 150 14.20 2.70 15.68
CA ASP A 150 14.49 3.58 16.81
C ASP A 150 13.26 3.78 17.71
N ARG A 151 13.46 3.55 19.02
CA ARG A 151 12.47 3.78 20.09
C ARG A 151 11.12 3.10 19.87
N LEU A 152 11.09 2.03 19.09
CA LEU A 152 9.91 1.19 18.87
C LEU A 152 10.11 -0.17 19.52
N ARG A 153 9.13 -0.58 20.33
CA ARG A 153 8.97 -1.96 20.77
C ARG A 153 7.74 -2.53 20.07
N ALA A 154 7.99 -3.36 19.07
CA ALA A 154 6.95 -4.04 18.32
C ALA A 154 7.09 -5.56 18.45
N ARG A 155 5.99 -6.28 18.24
CA ARG A 155 5.96 -7.74 18.23
C ARG A 155 4.99 -8.23 17.17
N ALA A 156 5.33 -9.36 16.56
CA ALA A 156 4.39 -10.10 15.72
C ALA A 156 3.85 -11.31 16.47
N LEU A 157 2.56 -11.58 16.29
CA LEU A 157 1.87 -12.74 16.83
C LEU A 157 1.38 -13.61 15.68
N ALA A 158 1.60 -14.91 15.76
CA ALA A 158 0.90 -15.85 14.90
C ALA A 158 -0.56 -15.96 15.38
N VAL A 159 -1.50 -15.94 14.44
CA VAL A 159 -2.93 -16.04 14.72
C VAL A 159 -3.58 -17.05 13.76
N PRO A 160 -4.73 -17.64 14.12
CA PRO A 160 -5.44 -18.56 13.24
C PRO A 160 -5.80 -17.93 11.89
N GLY A 161 -5.58 -18.68 10.80
CA GLY A 161 -5.90 -18.27 9.43
C GLY A 161 -7.32 -17.73 9.27
N MET A 162 -8.28 -18.42 9.89
CA MET A 162 -9.71 -18.07 9.92
C MET A 162 -10.06 -16.68 10.45
N LEU A 163 -9.15 -16.00 11.16
CA LEU A 163 -9.34 -14.60 11.52
C LEU A 163 -9.24 -13.67 10.31
N LEU A 164 -8.43 -14.05 9.32
CA LEU A 164 -8.07 -13.26 8.14
C LEU A 164 -8.59 -13.87 6.82
N ASP A 165 -9.37 -14.95 6.88
CA ASP A 165 -9.97 -15.63 5.72
C ASP A 165 -10.69 -14.67 4.76
N GLY A 166 -10.54 -14.92 3.45
CA GLY A 166 -11.21 -14.17 2.40
C GLY A 166 -10.64 -12.78 2.12
N ILE A 167 -9.73 -12.26 2.96
CA ILE A 167 -9.07 -10.97 2.72
C ILE A 167 -8.12 -11.05 1.53
N ALA A 168 -7.39 -12.16 1.39
CA ALA A 168 -6.46 -12.39 0.28
C ALA A 168 -7.15 -12.23 -1.09
N ALA A 169 -8.37 -12.76 -1.22
CA ALA A 169 -9.16 -12.69 -2.44
C ALA A 169 -9.53 -11.24 -2.84
N GLN A 170 -9.66 -10.35 -1.86
CA GLN A 170 -10.03 -8.94 -2.07
C GLN A 170 -8.82 -8.00 -2.12
N ALA A 171 -7.64 -8.46 -1.68
CA ALA A 171 -6.42 -7.69 -1.67
C ALA A 171 -6.04 -7.25 -3.10
N ARG A 172 -5.48 -6.05 -3.24
CA ARG A 172 -5.11 -5.46 -4.54
C ARG A 172 -3.63 -5.11 -4.56
N PRO A 173 -2.98 -5.07 -5.74
CA PRO A 173 -1.61 -4.58 -5.81
C PRO A 173 -1.53 -3.13 -5.29
N PRO A 174 -0.37 -2.73 -4.72
CA PRO A 174 -0.05 -1.33 -4.45
C PRO A 174 -0.15 -0.48 -5.73
N ILE A 175 -0.56 0.78 -5.61
CA ILE A 175 -0.77 1.65 -6.78
C ILE A 175 0.53 2.32 -7.22
N GLY A 176 0.96 2.01 -8.44
CA GLY A 176 2.13 2.60 -9.09
C GLY A 176 3.39 1.75 -8.96
N ASP A 177 4.22 1.77 -10.00
CA ASP A 177 5.38 0.87 -10.12
C ASP A 177 6.48 1.16 -9.09
N ALA A 178 6.61 2.43 -8.68
CA ALA A 178 7.54 2.90 -7.66
C ALA A 178 6.90 2.97 -6.25
N HIS A 179 5.79 2.28 -6.03
CA HIS A 179 5.14 2.30 -4.72
C HIS A 179 6.08 1.74 -3.63
N PRO A 180 6.20 2.37 -2.44
CA PRO A 180 7.09 1.93 -1.37
C PRO A 180 6.94 0.46 -0.99
N LEU A 181 5.72 -0.08 -0.93
CA LEU A 181 5.48 -1.52 -0.70
C LEU A 181 6.16 -2.44 -1.74
N ARG A 182 6.20 -2.04 -3.03
CA ARG A 182 6.89 -2.81 -4.09
C ARG A 182 8.40 -2.72 -3.92
N ILE A 183 8.90 -1.52 -3.57
CA ILE A 183 10.32 -1.30 -3.25
C ILE A 183 10.72 -2.16 -2.04
N ALA A 184 9.91 -2.19 -0.99
CA ALA A 184 10.18 -2.98 0.21
C ALA A 184 10.22 -4.49 -0.07
N GLU A 185 9.30 -4.99 -0.90
CA GLU A 185 9.33 -6.38 -1.37
C GLU A 185 10.62 -6.66 -2.16
N ALA A 186 10.96 -5.78 -3.12
CA ALA A 186 12.16 -5.94 -3.93
C ALA A 186 13.43 -5.95 -3.07
N VAL A 187 13.62 -4.97 -2.19
CA VAL A 187 14.75 -4.89 -1.25
C VAL A 187 14.84 -6.17 -0.42
N ALA A 188 13.73 -6.64 0.17
CA ALA A 188 13.72 -7.85 0.98
C ALA A 188 14.11 -9.10 0.17
N ARG A 189 13.56 -9.26 -1.05
CA ARG A 189 13.87 -10.43 -1.91
C ARG A 189 15.25 -10.36 -2.56
N LEU A 190 15.90 -9.19 -2.53
CA LEU A 190 17.32 -9.02 -2.85
C LEU A 190 18.25 -9.28 -1.65
N GLY A 191 17.69 -9.65 -0.49
CA GLY A 191 18.44 -9.93 0.74
C GLY A 191 18.70 -8.70 1.62
N GLY A 192 18.11 -7.56 1.28
CA GLY A 192 18.19 -6.33 2.06
C GLY A 192 17.17 -6.23 3.21
N ARG A 193 17.24 -5.13 3.94
CA ARG A 193 16.35 -4.80 5.06
C ARG A 193 15.62 -3.48 4.77
N PRO A 194 14.37 -3.50 4.28
CA PRO A 194 13.66 -2.28 3.86
C PRO A 194 13.36 -1.31 5.00
N ALA A 195 13.36 -1.77 6.26
CA ALA A 195 13.25 -0.90 7.44
C ALA A 195 14.57 -0.22 7.84
N ARG A 196 15.66 -0.41 7.09
CA ARG A 196 16.96 0.22 7.34
C ARG A 196 17.37 1.07 6.14
N PRO A 197 17.41 2.41 6.27
CA PRO A 197 17.75 3.32 5.16
C PRO A 197 19.08 2.98 4.47
N ALA A 198 20.11 2.60 5.23
CA ALA A 198 21.41 2.20 4.66
C ALA A 198 21.30 0.97 3.74
N SER A 199 20.51 -0.03 4.12
CA SER A 199 20.33 -1.23 3.30
C SER A 199 19.52 -0.94 2.03
N VAL A 200 18.59 0.01 2.07
CA VAL A 200 17.88 0.47 0.88
C VAL A 200 18.82 1.20 -0.08
N ALA A 201 19.68 2.08 0.45
CA ALA A 201 20.66 2.82 -0.35
C ALA A 201 21.69 1.88 -1.02
N GLU A 202 22.15 0.84 -0.32
CA GLU A 202 23.07 -0.17 -0.88
C GLU A 202 22.49 -0.93 -2.08
N LEU A 203 21.16 -1.08 -2.14
CA LEU A 203 20.46 -1.84 -3.18
C LEU A 203 19.72 -0.94 -4.19
N GLU A 204 19.90 0.39 -4.12
CA GLU A 204 19.13 1.35 -4.90
C GLU A 204 19.20 1.08 -6.40
N ASP A 205 20.42 0.95 -6.96
CA ASP A 205 20.63 0.72 -8.39
C ASP A 205 20.00 -0.59 -8.87
N GLU A 206 20.09 -1.64 -8.06
CA GLU A 206 19.54 -2.94 -8.39
C GLU A 206 18.00 -2.92 -8.37
N VAL A 207 17.41 -2.28 -7.34
CA VAL A 207 15.96 -2.09 -7.25
C VAL A 207 15.45 -1.24 -8.41
N LEU A 208 16.12 -0.14 -8.74
CA LEU A 208 15.76 0.69 -9.88
C LEU A 208 15.82 -0.09 -11.19
N SER A 209 16.88 -0.88 -11.40
CA SER A 209 17.03 -1.74 -12.57
C SER A 209 15.91 -2.78 -12.66
N LEU A 210 15.56 -3.40 -11.54
CA LEU A 210 14.50 -4.41 -11.45
C LEU A 210 13.11 -3.82 -11.77
N LEU A 211 12.84 -2.62 -11.24
CA LEU A 211 11.58 -1.92 -11.48
C LEU A 211 11.49 -1.39 -12.92
N ALA A 212 12.62 -0.96 -13.51
CA ALA A 212 12.68 -0.52 -14.90
C ALA A 212 12.56 -1.69 -15.90
N ALA A 213 13.12 -2.86 -15.60
CA ALA A 213 13.13 -4.02 -16.50
C ALA A 213 11.73 -4.60 -16.81
N GLY A 214 10.72 -4.29 -15.99
CA GLY A 214 9.32 -4.66 -16.24
C GLY A 214 8.48 -3.59 -16.93
N GLY A 215 9.01 -2.37 -17.09
CA GLY A 215 8.34 -1.25 -17.71
C GLY A 215 8.88 -1.02 -19.11
N GLY A 216 8.23 -1.61 -20.12
CA GLY A 216 8.51 -1.24 -21.51
C GLY A 216 8.24 0.25 -21.72
N GLY A 217 9.31 1.06 -21.79
CA GLY A 217 9.36 2.39 -22.40
C GLY A 217 8.40 3.48 -21.88
N ALA A 218 7.62 3.25 -20.83
CA ALA A 218 6.66 4.23 -20.33
C ALA A 218 7.38 5.26 -19.45
N VAL A 219 7.66 6.43 -20.03
CA VAL A 219 8.16 7.61 -19.29
C VAL A 219 7.20 7.90 -18.14
N ARG A 220 7.70 8.09 -16.90
CA ARG A 220 6.84 8.34 -15.73
C ARG A 220 5.97 9.60 -15.94
N PRO A 221 4.78 9.70 -15.33
CA PRO A 221 3.91 10.88 -15.48
C PRO A 221 4.56 12.24 -15.18
N HIS A 222 5.64 12.29 -14.39
CA HIS A 222 6.38 13.51 -14.06
C HIS A 222 7.62 13.73 -14.94
N GLU A 223 8.02 12.72 -15.70
CA GLU A 223 9.15 12.73 -16.64
C GLU A 223 8.68 12.92 -18.08
N ASP A 224 7.35 12.99 -18.32
CA ASP A 224 6.79 13.16 -19.66
C ASP A 224 7.38 14.43 -20.31
N PRO A 225 8.01 14.29 -21.50
CA PRO A 225 8.69 15.40 -22.16
C PRO A 225 7.72 16.50 -22.58
N ASP A 226 6.44 16.16 -22.81
CA ASP A 226 5.40 17.12 -23.11
C ASP A 226 4.85 17.73 -21.80
N PRO A 227 4.98 19.05 -21.57
CA PRO A 227 4.54 19.67 -20.32
C PRO A 227 3.04 19.55 -20.06
N ALA A 228 2.20 19.61 -21.10
CA ALA A 228 0.75 19.53 -20.96
C ALA A 228 0.32 18.09 -20.68
N ARG A 229 0.90 17.10 -21.38
CA ARG A 229 0.63 15.67 -21.11
C ARG A 229 1.14 15.26 -19.74
N LYS A 230 2.31 15.74 -19.32
CA LYS A 230 2.82 15.58 -17.94
C LYS A 230 1.79 16.01 -16.90
N ILE A 231 1.23 17.20 -17.07
CA ILE A 231 0.24 17.77 -16.16
C ILE A 231 -1.07 16.96 -16.19
N ALA A 232 -1.53 16.57 -17.38
CA ALA A 232 -2.72 15.75 -17.57
C ALA A 232 -2.60 14.42 -16.81
N ARG A 233 -1.48 13.71 -17.02
CA ARG A 233 -1.18 12.44 -16.34
C ARG A 233 -1.14 12.60 -14.83
N ARG A 234 -0.52 13.68 -14.33
CA ARG A 234 -0.46 13.98 -12.88
C ARG A 234 -1.83 14.32 -12.27
N ILE A 235 -2.70 15.03 -12.99
CA ILE A 235 -4.07 15.31 -12.53
C ILE A 235 -4.86 14.01 -12.42
N LEU A 236 -4.88 13.22 -13.49
CA LEU A 236 -5.65 11.97 -13.55
C LEU A 236 -5.14 10.94 -12.54
N GLN A 237 -3.81 10.78 -12.40
CA GLN A 237 -3.20 9.89 -11.40
C GLN A 237 -3.61 10.26 -9.98
N ARG A 238 -3.62 11.56 -9.65
CA ARG A 238 -4.02 12.01 -8.31
C ARG A 238 -5.50 11.75 -8.05
N LEU A 239 -6.37 12.01 -9.02
CA LEU A 239 -7.80 11.74 -8.89
C LEU A 239 -8.10 10.23 -8.77
N ASP A 240 -7.38 9.39 -9.53
CA ASP A 240 -7.52 7.93 -9.48
C ASP A 240 -7.05 7.39 -8.11
N GLY A 241 -5.91 7.88 -7.63
CA GLY A 241 -5.40 7.55 -6.29
C GLY A 241 -6.36 7.95 -5.17
N MET A 242 -7.04 9.09 -5.29
CA MET A 242 -8.09 9.53 -4.36
C MET A 242 -9.44 8.84 -4.57
N GLY A 243 -9.58 7.96 -5.56
CA GLY A 243 -10.84 7.27 -5.86
C GLY A 243 -11.95 8.19 -6.38
N LYS A 244 -11.61 9.34 -6.99
CA LYS A 244 -12.56 10.37 -7.46
C LYS A 244 -13.27 9.95 -8.75
N TRP A 245 -14.03 8.86 -8.66
CA TRP A 245 -14.79 8.26 -9.74
C TRP A 245 -16.30 8.41 -9.51
N GLY A 246 -17.05 8.74 -10.56
CA GLY A 246 -18.51 8.81 -10.53
C GLY A 246 -19.05 9.75 -9.42
N GLY A 247 -19.62 9.17 -8.37
CA GLY A 247 -20.25 9.92 -7.27
C GLY A 247 -19.29 10.73 -6.40
N TYR A 248 -18.01 10.34 -6.35
CA TYR A 248 -16.98 10.99 -5.53
C TYR A 248 -16.14 11.96 -6.37
N HIS A 249 -16.10 13.24 -5.96
CA HIS A 249 -15.68 14.33 -6.82
C HIS A 249 -14.89 15.40 -6.05
N THR A 250 -14.30 16.35 -6.77
CA THR A 250 -13.56 17.50 -6.22
C THR A 250 -13.97 18.78 -6.94
N GLU A 251 -13.79 19.94 -6.31
CA GLU A 251 -13.91 21.22 -7.00
C GLU A 251 -12.85 21.35 -8.10
N PHE A 252 -13.23 21.89 -9.26
CA PHE A 252 -12.36 22.07 -10.42
C PHE A 252 -11.17 22.99 -10.11
N ALA A 253 -11.39 24.04 -9.31
CA ALA A 253 -10.34 24.95 -8.85
C ALA A 253 -9.24 24.24 -8.03
N HIS A 254 -9.45 22.99 -7.60
CA HIS A 254 -8.45 22.21 -6.90
C HIS A 254 -7.48 21.45 -7.82
N LEU A 255 -7.79 21.29 -9.13
CA LEU A 255 -6.91 20.57 -10.04
C LEU A 255 -5.49 21.16 -10.12
N PRO A 256 -5.31 22.50 -10.20
CA PRO A 256 -3.98 23.12 -10.26
C PRO A 256 -3.22 23.08 -8.92
N ARG A 257 -3.84 22.65 -7.82
CA ARG A 257 -3.13 22.52 -6.53
C ARG A 257 -1.99 21.51 -6.66
N GLY A 258 -0.87 21.75 -5.99
CA GLY A 258 0.31 20.89 -6.07
C GLY A 258 1.16 21.03 -7.35
N PHE A 259 0.82 21.98 -8.25
CA PHE A 259 1.69 22.43 -9.32
C PHE A 259 2.41 23.72 -8.94
N ALA A 260 3.63 23.91 -9.46
CA ALA A 260 4.43 25.12 -9.27
C ALA A 260 3.68 26.35 -9.82
N GLY A 261 3.96 27.55 -9.29
CA GLY A 261 3.19 28.76 -9.62
C GLY A 261 3.08 29.03 -11.13
N ASN A 262 4.17 28.85 -11.87
CA ASN A 262 4.23 28.99 -13.33
C ASN A 262 3.49 27.91 -14.11
N GLN A 263 3.13 26.79 -13.49
CA GLN A 263 2.41 25.66 -14.11
C GLN A 263 0.92 25.67 -13.80
N ARG A 264 0.43 26.54 -12.91
CA ARG A 264 -0.98 26.53 -12.48
C ARG A 264 -1.95 26.93 -13.58
N ALA A 265 -1.59 27.91 -14.40
CA ALA A 265 -2.40 28.32 -15.56
C ALA A 265 -2.54 27.15 -16.54
N LEU A 266 -1.41 26.56 -16.97
CA LEU A 266 -1.39 25.39 -17.83
C LEU A 266 -2.16 24.20 -17.22
N ALA A 267 -2.08 23.98 -15.91
CA ALA A 267 -2.85 22.93 -15.23
C ALA A 267 -4.36 23.18 -15.21
N GLN A 268 -4.78 24.44 -15.21
CA GLN A 268 -6.18 24.79 -15.35
C GLN A 268 -6.66 24.54 -16.78
N ASP A 269 -5.89 24.96 -17.79
CA ASP A 269 -6.20 24.74 -19.21
C ASP A 269 -6.24 23.25 -19.58
N VAL A 270 -5.29 22.46 -19.05
CA VAL A 270 -5.30 21.00 -19.17
C VAL A 270 -6.55 20.41 -18.50
N GLY A 271 -6.97 20.93 -17.35
CA GLY A 271 -8.22 20.52 -16.70
C GLY A 271 -9.44 20.71 -17.60
N GLU A 272 -9.52 21.83 -18.32
CA GLU A 272 -10.59 22.11 -19.28
C GLU A 272 -10.51 21.17 -20.50
N ALA A 273 -9.30 20.89 -21.00
CA ALA A 273 -9.10 19.93 -22.09
C ALA A 273 -9.57 18.51 -21.71
N LEU A 274 -9.28 18.07 -20.48
CA LEU A 274 -9.74 16.78 -19.96
C LEU A 274 -11.27 16.70 -19.81
N LEU A 275 -11.92 17.81 -19.46
CA LEU A 275 -13.37 17.94 -19.43
C LEU A 275 -13.98 17.92 -20.84
N ALA A 276 -13.43 18.69 -21.76
CA ALA A 276 -13.88 18.75 -23.15
C ALA A 276 -13.76 17.38 -23.84
N ALA A 277 -12.70 16.63 -23.53
CA ALA A 277 -12.55 15.25 -23.99
C ALA A 277 -13.48 14.26 -23.27
N GLY A 278 -14.11 14.62 -22.15
CA GLY A 278 -14.98 13.74 -21.37
C GLY A 278 -14.23 12.69 -20.53
N LEU A 279 -12.93 12.87 -20.30
CA LEU A 279 -12.14 12.07 -19.34
C LEU A 279 -12.51 12.48 -17.90
N LEU A 280 -12.75 13.78 -17.71
CA LEU A 280 -13.47 14.31 -16.56
C LEU A 280 -14.94 14.53 -16.91
N ALA A 281 -15.81 14.40 -15.91
CA ALA A 281 -17.22 14.76 -16.02
C ALA A 281 -17.59 15.76 -14.93
N GLU A 282 -18.47 16.70 -15.25
CA GLU A 282 -18.98 17.67 -14.29
C GLU A 282 -20.19 17.13 -13.53
N LYS A 283 -20.30 17.48 -12.25
CA LYS A 283 -21.49 17.23 -11.45
C LYS A 283 -22.45 18.43 -11.56
N PRO A 284 -23.70 18.24 -12.01
CA PRO A 284 -24.60 19.34 -12.38
C PRO A 284 -25.26 20.13 -11.23
N SER A 285 -24.87 20.00 -9.95
CA SER A 285 -25.72 20.49 -8.84
C SER A 285 -25.02 20.96 -7.56
N VAL A 286 -23.86 21.59 -7.65
CA VAL A 286 -23.27 22.33 -6.53
C VAL A 286 -22.82 23.69 -7.04
N GLY A 287 -22.99 24.77 -6.29
CA GLY A 287 -22.77 26.15 -6.77
C GLY A 287 -21.35 26.47 -7.27
N GLN A 288 -20.42 25.51 -7.22
CA GLN A 288 -19.07 25.55 -7.75
C GLN A 288 -18.90 24.40 -8.76
N ARG A 289 -18.03 24.55 -9.77
CA ARG A 289 -17.79 23.50 -10.77
C ARG A 289 -17.06 22.33 -10.13
N HIS A 290 -17.70 21.17 -10.03
CA HIS A 290 -17.13 19.95 -9.45
C HIS A 290 -16.92 18.88 -10.51
N VAL A 291 -15.79 18.19 -10.44
CA VAL A 291 -15.36 17.19 -11.42
C VAL A 291 -14.97 15.86 -10.79
N PHE A 292 -15.10 14.80 -11.57
CA PHE A 292 -14.69 13.43 -11.26
C PHE A 292 -14.22 12.70 -12.52
N LEU A 293 -13.49 11.61 -12.35
CA LEU A 293 -13.07 10.72 -13.43
C LEU A 293 -14.25 9.96 -13.99
N ASN A 294 -14.42 10.00 -15.32
CA ASN A 294 -15.53 9.35 -16.01
C ASN A 294 -15.35 7.82 -16.03
N PRO A 295 -16.17 7.03 -15.31
CA PRO A 295 -16.01 5.58 -15.24
C PRO A 295 -16.16 4.88 -16.60
N ARG A 296 -16.90 5.48 -17.53
CA ARG A 296 -17.09 4.93 -18.89
C ARG A 296 -15.82 5.01 -19.74
N ARG A 297 -14.86 5.86 -19.35
CA ARG A 297 -13.56 6.05 -20.03
C ARG A 297 -12.38 5.51 -19.21
N ALA A 298 -12.63 4.62 -18.24
CA ALA A 298 -11.61 4.18 -17.29
C ALA A 298 -10.37 3.54 -17.95
N ALA A 299 -10.55 2.77 -19.03
CA ALA A 299 -9.45 2.15 -19.76
C ALA A 299 -8.52 3.21 -20.39
N GLU A 300 -9.09 4.23 -21.02
CA GLU A 300 -8.35 5.32 -21.66
C GLU A 300 -7.66 6.23 -20.63
N ILE A 301 -8.33 6.51 -19.52
CA ILE A 301 -7.74 7.25 -18.39
C ILE A 301 -6.51 6.52 -17.85
N ARG A 302 -6.62 5.19 -17.64
CA ARG A 302 -5.49 4.37 -17.19
C ARG A 302 -4.37 4.31 -18.23
N ALA A 303 -4.71 4.15 -19.51
CA ALA A 303 -3.73 4.17 -20.61
C ALA A 303 -2.94 5.49 -20.66
N LEU A 304 -3.61 6.62 -20.50
CA LEU A 304 -2.95 7.93 -20.44
C LEU A 304 -2.06 8.05 -19.20
N ILE A 305 -2.55 7.66 -18.01
CA ILE A 305 -1.74 7.70 -16.78
C ILE A 305 -0.48 6.84 -16.93
N GLU A 306 -0.66 5.57 -17.27
CA GLU A 306 0.41 4.56 -17.25
C GLU A 306 1.38 4.77 -18.41
N ARG A 307 0.88 4.98 -19.63
CA ARG A 307 1.69 4.94 -20.85
C ARG A 307 1.79 6.26 -21.59
N GLY A 308 1.03 7.29 -21.20
CA GLY A 308 0.98 8.56 -21.92
C GLY A 308 0.16 8.50 -23.23
N GLU A 309 -0.64 7.45 -23.42
CA GLU A 309 -1.46 7.28 -24.62
C GLU A 309 -2.65 8.25 -24.59
N GLU A 310 -2.62 9.26 -25.45
CA GLU A 310 -3.70 10.23 -25.58
C GLU A 310 -4.88 9.61 -26.35
N PRO A 311 -6.09 9.59 -25.78
CA PRO A 311 -7.24 9.03 -26.46
C PRO A 311 -7.72 9.94 -27.58
N ALA A 312 -8.41 9.35 -28.56
CA ALA A 312 -8.96 10.08 -29.70
C ALA A 312 -9.82 11.27 -29.23
N GLY A 313 -9.52 12.46 -29.77
CA GLY A 313 -10.24 13.70 -29.46
C GLY A 313 -9.72 14.50 -28.26
N LEU A 314 -8.76 14.00 -27.49
CA LEU A 314 -8.05 14.82 -26.52
C LEU A 314 -7.17 15.84 -27.26
N ARG A 315 -7.31 17.13 -26.92
CA ARG A 315 -6.48 18.22 -27.43
C ARG A 315 -5.89 18.97 -26.25
N LEU A 316 -4.65 18.67 -25.92
CA LEU A 316 -3.94 19.37 -24.85
C LEU A 316 -3.47 20.74 -25.33
N PRO A 317 -3.43 21.75 -24.45
CA PRO A 317 -2.89 23.07 -24.78
C PRO A 317 -1.40 22.98 -25.12
N GLU A 318 -0.94 23.79 -26.07
CA GLU A 318 0.49 23.98 -26.31
C GLU A 318 1.11 24.71 -25.11
N ALA A 319 2.30 24.26 -24.71
CA ALA A 319 3.01 24.76 -23.52
C ALA A 319 3.87 25.99 -23.81
#